data_AF-A0A1M7XYW8-F1
#
_entry.id   AF-A0A1M7XYW8-F1
#
_cell.length_a   1.000
_cell.length_b   1.000
_cell.length_c   1.000
_cell.angle_alpha   90.00
_cell.angle_beta   90.00
_cell.angle_gamma   90.00
#
_symmetry.space_group_name_H-M   'P 1'
#
loop_
_entity.id
_entity.type
_entity.pdbx_description
1 polymer ?
#
loop_
_entity_poly.entity_id
_entity_poly.type
_entity_poly.pdbx_seq_one_letter_code
_entity_poly.pdbx_strand_id
1 'polypeptide(L)'
;MYGIDSEFELLPMVDKAISRIYRDTRFSKDKSLYKDRMWITFKKSGKDKCDYPAYFLEITPYVYRYGMVFFSATPKSMDAVRERMDKKSKEVTGIIEEMEKKGIFHLE
;
A
#
# COMPACT_ATOMS: atom_id res chain seq x y z
N MET A 1 6.65 16.38 15.74
CA MET A 1 7.09 15.55 14.61
C MET A 1 6.20 14.31 14.58
N TYR A 2 5.56 13.98 13.46
CA TYR A 2 4.40 13.07 13.35
C TYR A 2 4.67 11.57 13.61
N GLY A 3 5.80 11.18 14.22
CA GLY A 3 6.12 9.78 14.53
C GLY A 3 6.31 8.86 13.31
N ILE A 4 6.47 9.44 12.12
CA ILE A 4 6.65 8.70 10.86
C ILE A 4 8.11 8.25 10.76
N ASP A 5 8.33 6.98 10.39
CA ASP A 5 9.66 6.41 10.13
C ASP A 5 10.42 7.29 9.12
N SER A 6 11.61 7.76 9.51
CA SER A 6 12.44 8.68 8.73
C SER A 6 12.89 8.12 7.38
N GLU A 7 12.84 6.81 7.21
CA GLU A 7 13.22 6.14 5.96
C GLU A 7 12.09 6.13 4.91
N PHE A 8 10.87 6.55 5.28
CA PHE A 8 9.77 6.67 4.32
C PHE A 8 10.03 7.76 3.29
N GLU A 9 9.81 7.43 2.02
CA GLU A 9 9.76 8.41 0.93
C GLU A 9 8.42 9.15 0.98
N LEU A 10 8.48 10.41 1.40
CA LEU A 10 7.33 11.31 1.55
C LEU A 10 7.30 12.43 0.50
N LEU A 11 8.30 12.50 -0.39
CA LEU A 11 8.35 13.58 -1.38
C LEU A 11 7.25 13.39 -2.43
N PRO A 12 6.37 14.40 -2.62
CA PRO A 12 5.25 14.33 -3.55
C PRO A 12 5.71 14.56 -4.99
N MET A 13 6.54 13.63 -5.50
CA MET A 13 7.12 13.68 -6.84
C MET A 13 6.80 12.42 -7.63
N VAL A 14 6.73 12.58 -8.96
CA VAL A 14 6.58 11.45 -9.90
C VAL A 14 7.79 10.53 -9.78
N ASP A 15 7.55 9.22 -9.82
CA ASP A 15 8.54 8.14 -9.61
C ASP A 15 9.11 8.06 -8.18
N LYS A 16 8.60 8.88 -7.26
CA LYS A 16 8.77 8.75 -5.80
C LYS A 16 7.46 8.29 -5.17
N ALA A 17 6.75 9.18 -4.50
CA ALA A 17 5.45 8.89 -3.93
C ALA A 17 4.35 8.86 -5.00
N ILE A 18 4.45 9.67 -6.07
CA ILE A 18 3.40 9.78 -7.09
C ILE A 18 3.73 8.86 -8.28
N SER A 19 2.76 8.06 -8.70
CA SER A 19 2.93 7.19 -9.88
C SER A 19 2.87 7.99 -11.19
N ARG A 20 3.48 7.46 -12.26
CA ARG A 20 3.32 8.02 -13.62
C ARG A 20 1.86 7.91 -14.09
N ILE A 21 1.38 8.95 -14.77
CA ILE A 21 0.02 9.00 -15.36
C ILE A 21 -0.16 8.08 -16.57
N TYR A 22 0.94 7.75 -17.26
CA TYR A 22 0.90 6.87 -18.43
C TYR A 22 0.57 5.43 -18.04
N ARG A 23 -0.27 4.78 -18.86
CA ARG A 23 -0.60 3.36 -18.74
C ARG A 23 0.44 2.50 -19.45
N ASP A 24 0.73 1.34 -18.86
CA ASP A 24 1.39 0.27 -19.60
C ASP A 24 0.34 -0.46 -20.44
N THR A 25 0.36 -0.22 -21.75
CA THR A 25 -0.64 -0.77 -22.69
C THR A 25 -0.10 -1.94 -23.52
N ARG A 26 1.12 -2.42 -23.26
CA ARG A 26 1.79 -3.45 -24.08
C ARG A 26 0.93 -4.70 -24.26
N PHE A 27 0.35 -5.20 -23.17
CA PHE A 27 -0.46 -6.43 -23.15
C PHE A 27 -1.96 -6.19 -22.98
N SER A 28 -2.42 -4.93 -22.92
CA SER A 28 -3.82 -4.58 -22.76
C SER A 28 -4.54 -4.48 -24.11
N LYS A 29 -5.79 -4.94 -24.20
CA LYS A 29 -6.67 -4.70 -25.37
C LYS A 29 -7.05 -3.21 -25.48
N ASP A 30 -7.32 -2.59 -24.33
CA ASP A 30 -7.52 -1.14 -24.22
C ASP A 30 -6.15 -0.42 -24.32
N LYS A 31 -6.04 0.49 -25.29
CA LYS A 31 -4.83 1.25 -25.62
C LYS A 31 -4.88 2.72 -25.17
N SER A 32 -5.83 3.09 -24.32
CA SER A 32 -5.87 4.44 -23.75
C SER A 32 -4.54 4.79 -23.06
N LEU A 33 -4.03 5.99 -23.34
CA LEU A 33 -2.68 6.41 -22.97
C LEU A 33 -2.53 6.70 -21.48
N TYR A 34 -3.59 7.22 -20.86
CA TYR A 34 -3.57 7.76 -19.51
C TYR A 34 -4.42 6.93 -18.55
N LYS A 35 -3.96 6.86 -17.30
CA LYS A 35 -4.76 6.31 -16.20
C LYS A 35 -5.90 7.27 -15.90
N ASP A 36 -7.07 6.71 -15.62
CA ASP A 36 -8.24 7.40 -15.05
C ASP A 36 -8.15 7.55 -13.52
N ARG A 37 -7.00 7.19 -12.94
CA ARG A 37 -6.74 7.17 -11.50
C ARG A 37 -5.29 7.53 -11.20
N MET A 38 -5.08 8.20 -10.08
CA MET A 38 -3.76 8.55 -9.56
C MET A 38 -3.41 7.65 -8.39
N TRP A 39 -2.21 7.07 -8.40
CA TRP A 39 -1.68 6.33 -7.27
C TRP A 39 -0.60 7.15 -6.57
N ILE A 40 -0.74 7.26 -5.26
CA ILE A 40 0.26 7.80 -4.34
C ILE A 40 0.67 6.66 -3.42
N THR A 41 1.96 6.38 -3.27
CA THR A 41 2.47 5.28 -2.47
C THR A 41 3.60 5.75 -1.57
N PHE A 42 3.42 5.57 -0.26
CA PHE A 42 4.40 5.86 0.76
C PHE A 42 5.10 4.55 1.15
N LYS A 43 6.41 4.48 0.93
CA LYS A 43 7.22 3.28 1.17
C LYS A 43 8.62 3.66 1.58
N LYS A 44 9.34 2.74 2.21
CA LYS A 44 10.76 2.95 2.54
C LYS A 44 11.58 3.24 1.27
N SER A 45 12.46 4.23 1.38
CA SER A 45 13.49 4.52 0.38
C SER A 45 14.64 3.50 0.51
N GLY A 46 15.46 3.31 -0.53
CA GLY A 46 16.61 2.38 -0.50
C GLY A 46 16.42 1.09 -1.32
N LYS A 47 17.37 0.14 -1.19
CA LYS A 47 17.43 -1.08 -2.04
C LYS A 47 16.52 -2.21 -1.56
N ASP A 48 16.23 -2.29 -0.26
CA ASP A 48 15.48 -3.41 0.34
C ASP A 48 13.96 -3.18 0.33
N LYS A 49 13.42 -2.70 -0.80
CA LYS A 49 12.02 -2.26 -0.91
C LYS A 49 11.00 -3.40 -0.77
N CYS A 50 11.42 -4.64 -1.03
CA CYS A 50 10.52 -5.78 -1.17
C CYS A 50 10.05 -6.36 0.17
N ASP A 51 10.78 -6.13 1.27
CA ASP A 51 10.49 -6.74 2.58
C ASP A 51 9.80 -5.79 3.57
N TYR A 52 9.37 -4.62 3.10
CA TYR A 52 8.57 -3.69 3.89
C TYR A 52 7.22 -3.42 3.21
N PRO A 53 6.11 -3.35 3.98
CA PRO A 53 4.85 -2.91 3.45
C PRO A 53 4.90 -1.43 3.05
N ALA A 54 4.01 -1.04 2.15
CA ALA A 54 3.80 0.32 1.70
C ALA A 54 2.35 0.73 1.96
N TYR A 55 2.13 2.00 2.25
CA TYR A 55 0.80 2.57 2.25
C TYR A 55 0.50 3.15 0.87
N PHE A 56 -0.75 3.05 0.42
CA PHE A 56 -1.16 3.66 -0.84
C PHE A 56 -2.45 4.45 -0.69
N LEU A 57 -2.62 5.43 -1.57
CA LEU A 57 -3.82 6.20 -1.80
C LEU A 57 -4.05 6.24 -3.32
N GLU A 58 -5.16 5.67 -3.75
CA GLU A 58 -5.71 5.76 -5.10
C GLU A 58 -6.81 6.81 -5.11
N ILE A 59 -6.74 7.75 -6.06
CA ILE A 59 -7.75 8.78 -6.26
C ILE A 59 -8.26 8.68 -7.70
N THR A 60 -9.58 8.67 -7.85
CA THR A 60 -10.29 8.75 -9.12
C THR A 60 -11.23 9.96 -9.08
N PRO A 61 -11.86 10.34 -10.20
CA PRO A 61 -12.88 11.40 -10.19
C PRO A 61 -14.11 11.11 -9.31
N TYR A 62 -14.35 9.84 -8.95
CA TYR A 62 -15.61 9.43 -8.30
C TYR A 62 -15.39 8.85 -6.90
N VAL A 63 -14.25 8.20 -6.68
CA VAL A 63 -13.93 7.48 -5.44
C VAL A 63 -12.44 7.61 -5.12
N TYR A 64 -12.11 7.44 -3.85
CA TYR A 64 -10.75 7.20 -3.40
C TYR A 64 -10.68 5.83 -2.71
N ARG A 65 -9.50 5.23 -2.71
CA ARG A 65 -9.18 4.01 -1.97
C ARG A 65 -7.82 4.17 -1.33
N TYR A 66 -7.62 3.58 -0.17
CA TYR A 66 -6.33 3.60 0.49
C TYR A 66 -6.16 2.30 1.27
N GLY A 67 -4.94 2.06 1.71
CA GLY A 67 -4.63 0.89 2.51
C GLY A 67 -3.16 0.60 2.53
N MET A 68 -2.84 -0.66 2.81
CA MET A 68 -1.49 -1.16 2.87
C MET A 68 -1.30 -2.26 1.82
N VAL A 69 -0.13 -2.29 1.19
CA VAL A 69 0.26 -3.29 0.21
C VAL A 69 1.62 -3.85 0.59
N PHE A 70 1.80 -5.17 0.41
CA PHE A 70 3.09 -5.81 0.59
C PHE A 70 3.49 -6.52 -0.70
N PHE A 71 4.14 -5.78 -1.60
CA PHE A 71 4.43 -6.25 -2.95
C PHE A 71 5.78 -6.97 -2.99
N SER A 72 5.79 -8.18 -3.56
CA SER A 72 7.00 -8.98 -3.81
C SER A 72 7.81 -9.33 -2.54
N ALA A 73 7.14 -9.53 -1.40
CA ALA A 73 7.76 -9.97 -0.17
C ALA A 73 8.55 -11.27 -0.35
N THR A 74 9.73 -11.36 0.27
CA THR A 74 10.53 -12.59 0.22
C THR A 74 9.83 -13.71 1.01
N PRO A 75 10.11 -15.00 0.70
CA PRO A 75 9.57 -16.12 1.47
C PRO A 75 9.87 -15.97 2.98
N LYS A 76 11.10 -15.57 3.32
CA LYS A 76 11.54 -15.34 4.71
C LYS A 76 10.66 -14.32 5.44
N SER A 77 10.36 -13.19 4.81
CA SER A 77 9.51 -12.16 5.41
C SER A 77 8.08 -12.65 5.59
N MET A 78 7.53 -13.36 4.61
CA MET A 78 6.19 -13.92 4.71
C MET A 78 6.09 -15.00 5.80
N ASP A 79 7.13 -15.82 5.98
CA ASP A 79 7.20 -16.81 7.05
C ASP A 79 7.25 -16.14 8.43
N ALA A 80 8.04 -15.08 8.59
CA ALA A 80 8.09 -14.30 9.82
C ALA A 80 6.73 -13.64 10.15
N VAL A 81 6.02 -13.13 9.13
CA VAL A 81 4.67 -12.58 9.30
C VAL A 81 3.71 -13.67 9.78
N ARG A 82 3.70 -14.85 9.13
CA ARG A 82 2.84 -15.98 9.52
C ARG A 82 3.14 -16.45 10.93
N GLU A 83 4.40 -16.66 11.27
CA GLU A 83 4.81 -17.08 12.61
C GLU A 83 4.35 -16.08 13.69
N ARG A 84 4.44 -14.78 13.39
CA ARG A 84 3.94 -13.74 14.30
C ARG A 84 2.43 -13.78 14.42
N MET A 85 1.70 -13.97 13.32
CA MET A 85 0.24 -14.11 13.33
C MET A 85 -0.18 -15.33 14.15
N ASP A 86 0.50 -16.47 14.01
CA ASP A 86 0.19 -17.68 14.78
C ASP A 86 0.42 -17.46 16.28
N LYS A 87 1.58 -16.88 16.66
CA LYS A 87 1.90 -16.56 18.06
C LYS A 87 0.94 -15.56 18.69
N LYS A 88 0.39 -14.63 17.89
CA LYS A 88 -0.53 -13.57 18.33
C LYS A 88 -1.93 -13.75 17.76
N SER A 89 -2.36 -14.99 17.53
CA SER A 89 -3.62 -15.28 16.81
C SER A 89 -4.83 -14.58 17.42
N LYS A 90 -4.96 -14.56 18.75
CA LYS A 90 -6.06 -13.86 19.43
C LYS A 90 -6.09 -12.34 19.18
N GLU A 91 -4.92 -11.70 19.11
CA GLU A 91 -4.80 -10.27 18.83
C GLU A 91 -5.21 -9.98 17.39
N VAL A 92 -4.75 -10.80 16.44
CA VAL A 92 -5.10 -10.67 15.02
C VAL A 92 -6.61 -10.86 14.82
N THR A 93 -7.21 -11.91 15.38
CA THR A 93 -8.65 -12.15 15.27
C THR A 93 -9.46 -11.03 15.92
N GLY A 94 -9.02 -10.53 17.08
CA GLY A 94 -9.67 -9.40 17.75
C GLY A 94 -9.66 -8.12 16.89
N ILE A 95 -8.55 -7.82 16.20
CA ILE A 95 -8.47 -6.69 15.28
C ILE A 95 -9.45 -6.88 14.10
N ILE A 96 -9.54 -8.08 13.53
CA ILE A 96 -10.45 -8.37 12.42
C ILE A 96 -11.91 -8.13 12.85
N GLU A 97 -12.31 -8.69 13.99
CA GLU A 97 -13.67 -8.52 14.52
C GLU A 97 -13.99 -7.04 14.82
N GLU A 98 -13.01 -6.28 15.34
CA GLU A 98 -13.18 -4.86 15.59
C GLU A 98 -13.33 -4.06 14.29
N MET A 99 -12.54 -4.38 13.27
CA MET A 99 -12.64 -3.74 11.96
C MET A 99 -13.98 -4.05 11.28
N GLU A 100 -14.46 -5.30 11.36
CA GLU A 100 -15.77 -5.68 10.85
C GLU A 100 -16.91 -4.92 11.55
N LYS A 101 -16.82 -4.73 12.87
CA LYS A 101 -17.79 -3.94 13.65
C LYS A 101 -17.79 -2.46 13.29
N LYS A 102 -16.60 -1.87 13.09
CA LYS A 102 -16.45 -0.44 12.75
C LYS A 102 -16.87 -0.11 11.32
N GLY A 103 -16.88 -1.11 10.43
CA GLY A 103 -17.21 -0.90 9.02
C GLY A 103 -16.08 -0.21 8.26
N ILE A 104 -16.43 0.58 7.25
CA ILE A 104 -15.45 1.24 6.37
C ILE A 104 -14.76 2.37 7.14
N PHE A 105 -13.43 2.35 7.21
CA PHE A 105 -12.66 3.49 7.73
C PHE A 105 -12.87 4.68 6.79
N HIS A 106 -13.30 5.81 7.35
CA HIS A 106 -13.43 7.07 6.63
C HIS A 106 -12.20 7.93 6.92
N LEU A 107 -11.58 8.48 5.87
CA LEU A 107 -10.55 9.49 6.02
C LEU A 107 -11.28 10.81 6.33
N GLU A 108 -11.20 11.29 7.57
CA GLU A 108 -11.68 12.62 7.98
C GLU A 108 -10.66 13.73 7.67
#